data_AF-A0A433AAB1-F1
#
_entry.id   AF-A0A433AAB1-F1
#
_cell.length_a   1.000
_cell.length_b   1.000
_cell.length_c   1.000
_cell.angle_alpha   90.00
_cell.angle_beta   90.00
_cell.angle_gamma   90.00
#
_symmetry.space_group_name_H-M   'P 1'
#
loop_
_entity.id
_entity.type
_entity.pdbx_description
1 polymer ?
#
loop_
_entity_poly.entity_id
_entity_poly.type
_entity_poly.pdbx_seq_one_letter_code
_entity_poly.pdbx_strand_id
1 'polypeptide(L)'
;MRAVKVLALTAACLLAAGGGVLFQRPDAPLAFLTAFSVAVAEPAKSENAVDVPSSPDPARPEPAKVAPLPDFVPQPHALTRTDNSAQSAEDPEGPTPPTDTPAAAPADTTTGSVSSDSAASAAPAESASSARAVEIKVEPIPGMAPAKAPVWPKFIGAKNLFGEAKKPAPMEARAIGSYSRGCLAGAVPLPIDGPAWQEMRLSRNRNWGHPQLISLVEKFANDAQKLDGWPGLLVGDIAQPRGGPMITGHASHQIGLDADIWLTPMPKNRLSRKERETLEATSMLDSTSLAVDPKVFTAKQVALIKRAASYPEVERIFVHPAIKKALCKAAGTDHAWLGKVRPWYGHYYHFHMRIKCPAGMTVCSPQPPPTGDDGCGKEVDAWLAKVIPAKTTPAPIPQPSGPPKAPRPPLMLAELPKECQAVLAAGPDAVKIPPEALMTTAQVKKALAKAAAVNLALAKASTATAAKGTGAQLARSPALRPHLHKSATADPK
;
A
#
# COMPACT_ATOMS: atom_id res chain seq x y z
N MET A 1 -49.16 42.31 26.93
CA MET A 1 -49.08 42.10 28.40
C MET A 1 -48.32 40.79 28.60
N ARG A 2 -47.22 40.74 29.37
CA ARG A 2 -47.12 40.27 30.77
C ARG A 2 -47.93 38.98 31.09
N ALA A 3 -47.44 37.98 31.83
CA ALA A 3 -46.08 37.56 32.27
C ALA A 3 -46.15 36.25 33.10
N VAL A 4 -45.02 35.52 33.28
CA VAL A 4 -44.69 34.60 34.41
C VAL A 4 -45.52 33.28 34.53
N LYS A 5 -45.06 32.05 34.90
CA LYS A 5 -44.05 31.42 35.81
C LYS A 5 -44.52 31.20 37.29
N VAL A 6 -43.74 30.47 38.12
CA VAL A 6 -43.88 30.25 39.61
C VAL A 6 -44.90 29.14 40.04
N LEU A 7 -44.69 28.19 40.98
CA LEU A 7 -43.53 27.73 41.82
C LEU A 7 -43.54 26.18 42.08
N ALA A 8 -43.13 25.68 43.27
CA ALA A 8 -43.04 24.25 43.68
C ALA A 8 -42.99 24.05 45.23
N LEU A 9 -42.66 22.81 45.72
CA LEU A 9 -42.40 22.31 47.11
C LEU A 9 -43.63 21.82 47.94
N THR A 10 -43.54 20.92 48.96
CA THR A 10 -42.40 20.22 49.66
C THR A 10 -42.65 18.66 49.71
N ALA A 11 -42.35 17.75 50.67
CA ALA A 11 -41.82 17.62 52.07
C ALA A 11 -41.18 16.18 52.25
N ALA A 12 -40.25 15.79 53.16
CA ALA A 12 -40.15 15.66 54.65
C ALA A 12 -40.81 14.38 55.27
N CYS A 13 -40.23 13.57 56.20
CA CYS A 13 -38.89 13.47 56.84
C CYS A 13 -38.68 12.11 57.63
N LEU A 14 -37.66 12.03 58.52
CA LEU A 14 -37.22 10.94 59.47
C LEU A 14 -36.35 9.79 58.87
N LEU A 15 -35.18 9.32 59.38
CA LEU A 15 -34.47 9.16 60.70
C LEU A 15 -34.36 7.64 61.06
N ALA A 16 -33.37 7.06 61.78
CA ALA A 16 -32.14 7.46 62.52
C ALA A 16 -31.26 6.17 62.79
N ALA A 17 -30.05 6.14 63.39
CA ALA A 17 -28.84 7.00 63.40
C ALA A 17 -27.71 6.30 64.21
N GLY A 18 -26.42 6.67 64.03
CA GLY A 18 -25.25 6.20 64.83
C GLY A 18 -24.07 5.68 63.98
N GLY A 19 -22.79 5.75 64.37
CA GLY A 19 -22.13 6.39 65.54
C GLY A 19 -20.60 6.42 65.32
N GLY A 20 -19.80 7.14 66.14
CA GLY A 20 -18.36 7.29 65.88
C GLY A 20 -17.50 7.67 67.10
N VAL A 21 -16.17 7.63 66.92
CA VAL A 21 -15.15 7.99 67.94
C VAL A 21 -14.01 8.78 67.28
N LEU A 22 -13.45 9.77 68.00
CA LEU A 22 -12.31 10.59 67.60
C LEU A 22 -11.05 10.23 68.40
N PHE A 23 -9.87 10.45 67.82
CA PHE A 23 -8.66 10.81 68.56
C PHE A 23 -7.93 11.96 67.82
N GLN A 24 -7.07 12.71 68.52
CA GLN A 24 -6.78 14.10 68.16
C GLN A 24 -5.33 14.53 68.50
N ARG A 25 -4.82 15.52 67.74
CA ARG A 25 -3.64 16.40 68.00
C ARG A 25 -2.24 15.86 67.63
N PRO A 26 -1.24 16.74 67.36
CA PRO A 26 -1.34 18.09 66.78
C PRO A 26 -0.25 18.37 65.70
N ASP A 27 -0.02 19.66 65.45
CA ASP A 27 1.16 20.33 64.89
C ASP A 27 1.24 20.60 63.38
N ALA A 28 1.59 21.87 63.10
CA ALA A 28 1.87 22.46 61.80
C ALA A 28 2.91 23.58 62.01
N PRO A 29 3.58 24.04 60.95
CA PRO A 29 3.46 25.47 60.65
C PRO A 29 3.17 25.77 59.17
N LEU A 30 2.76 27.01 58.90
CA LEU A 30 2.37 27.50 57.58
C LEU A 30 3.58 27.80 56.68
N ALA A 31 3.40 27.69 55.37
CA ALA A 31 4.07 28.56 54.39
C ALA A 31 3.28 28.69 53.07
N PHE A 32 3.30 29.92 52.52
CA PHE A 32 2.98 30.34 51.14
C PHE A 32 1.69 29.90 50.44
N LEU A 33 0.79 30.89 50.29
CA LEU A 33 -0.14 31.01 49.18
C LEU A 33 0.61 31.45 47.90
N THR A 34 0.43 30.74 46.79
CA THR A 34 0.59 31.28 45.43
C THR A 34 -0.58 30.81 44.56
N ALA A 35 -1.23 31.74 43.88
CA ALA A 35 -2.38 31.42 43.03
C ALA A 35 -1.92 30.93 41.65
N PHE A 36 -2.42 29.77 41.22
CA PHE A 36 -2.33 29.33 39.82
C PHE A 36 -3.70 29.39 39.17
N SER A 37 -3.89 30.36 38.28
CA SER A 37 -5.09 30.46 37.45
C SER A 37 -5.16 29.29 36.48
N VAL A 38 -6.33 28.63 36.41
CA VAL A 38 -6.58 27.57 35.43
C VAL A 38 -6.74 28.20 34.05
N ALA A 39 -5.69 28.16 33.24
CA ALA A 39 -5.75 28.48 31.82
C ALA A 39 -6.32 27.27 31.05
N VAL A 40 -7.58 27.37 30.62
CA VAL A 40 -8.19 26.38 29.72
C VAL A 40 -7.58 26.55 28.33
N ALA A 41 -6.74 25.60 27.93
CA ALA A 41 -6.14 25.58 26.59
C ALA A 41 -7.13 25.01 25.56
N GLU A 42 -7.37 25.74 24.48
CA GLU A 42 -8.14 25.24 23.34
C GLU A 42 -7.41 24.09 22.61
N PRO A 43 -8.14 23.11 22.04
CA PRO A 43 -7.53 22.00 21.31
C PRO A 43 -6.93 22.50 19.99
N ALA A 44 -5.59 22.49 19.90
CA ALA A 44 -4.87 22.87 18.70
C ALA A 44 -5.29 22.00 17.48
N LYS A 45 -5.60 22.66 16.35
CA LYS A 45 -5.98 21.98 15.11
C LYS A 45 -4.81 21.14 14.57
N SER A 46 -4.99 19.83 14.51
CA SER A 46 -4.03 18.89 13.92
C SER A 46 -4.09 18.95 12.39
N GLU A 47 -3.50 19.98 11.79
CA GLU A 47 -3.34 20.11 10.34
C GLU A 47 -2.18 19.21 9.83
N ASN A 48 -2.37 17.89 9.93
CA ASN A 48 -1.49 16.87 9.36
C ASN A 48 -2.21 16.07 8.26
N ALA A 49 -2.75 16.77 7.26
CA ALA A 49 -3.12 16.18 5.99
C ALA A 49 -1.84 15.79 5.22
N VAL A 50 -1.33 14.58 5.46
CA VAL A 50 -0.14 14.08 4.78
C VAL A 50 -0.49 13.73 3.33
N ASP A 51 -0.11 14.60 2.39
CA ASP A 51 -0.10 14.31 0.95
C ASP A 51 0.90 13.19 0.64
N VAL A 52 0.46 11.95 0.81
CA VAL A 52 1.10 10.76 0.27
C VAL A 52 0.94 10.81 -1.25
N PRO A 53 2.02 10.96 -2.04
CA PRO A 53 1.89 10.88 -3.49
C PRO A 53 1.48 9.44 -3.85
N SER A 54 0.38 9.30 -4.59
CA SER A 54 0.03 8.03 -5.22
C SER A 54 1.22 7.54 -6.04
N SER A 55 1.69 6.32 -5.79
CA SER A 55 2.62 5.69 -6.72
C SER A 55 1.88 5.48 -8.04
N PRO A 56 2.43 5.91 -9.19
CA PRO A 56 1.93 5.42 -10.46
C PRO A 56 2.16 3.90 -10.53
N ASP A 57 1.35 3.21 -11.34
CA ASP A 57 1.56 1.80 -11.62
C ASP A 57 2.97 1.56 -12.19
N PRO A 58 3.65 0.47 -11.78
CA PRO A 58 4.90 0.08 -12.39
C PRO A 58 4.64 -0.37 -13.82
N ALA A 59 4.97 0.48 -14.79
CA ALA A 59 4.95 0.11 -16.21
C ALA A 59 5.75 -1.18 -16.43
N ARG A 60 5.14 -2.12 -17.18
CA ARG A 60 5.62 -3.48 -17.41
C ARG A 60 7.08 -3.49 -17.88
N PRO A 61 8.05 -3.99 -17.09
CA PRO A 61 9.41 -4.16 -17.57
C PRO A 61 9.46 -5.32 -18.59
N GLU A 62 10.27 -5.17 -19.63
CA GLU A 62 10.57 -6.26 -20.54
C GLU A 62 11.35 -7.40 -19.84
N PRO A 63 11.23 -8.66 -20.31
CA PRO A 63 11.78 -9.82 -19.61
C PRO A 63 13.31 -9.90 -19.69
N ALA A 64 13.98 -9.24 -18.75
CA ALA A 64 15.39 -9.49 -18.47
C ALA A 64 15.62 -10.95 -18.04
N LYS A 65 16.73 -11.56 -18.50
CA LYS A 65 17.07 -12.96 -18.19
C LYS A 65 17.35 -13.13 -16.70
N VAL A 66 16.46 -13.86 -16.01
CA VAL A 66 16.55 -14.12 -14.57
C VAL A 66 17.54 -15.26 -14.29
N ALA A 67 18.51 -15.02 -13.41
CA ALA A 67 19.39 -16.06 -12.88
C ALA A 67 18.63 -16.96 -11.87
N PRO A 68 18.94 -18.26 -11.78
CA PRO A 68 18.24 -19.16 -10.86
C PRO A 68 18.39 -18.73 -9.40
N LEU A 69 17.29 -18.80 -8.66
CA LEU A 69 17.27 -18.61 -7.21
C LEU A 69 17.68 -19.91 -6.50
N PRO A 70 18.32 -19.86 -5.32
CA PRO A 70 18.67 -21.06 -4.56
C PRO A 70 17.42 -21.76 -4.01
N ASP A 71 17.50 -23.08 -3.89
CA ASP A 71 16.43 -23.93 -3.39
C ASP A 71 16.13 -23.68 -1.90
N PHE A 72 14.84 -23.75 -1.55
CA PHE A 72 14.37 -23.60 -0.18
C PHE A 72 14.17 -24.99 0.46
N VAL A 73 14.99 -25.30 1.47
CA VAL A 73 14.84 -26.52 2.29
C VAL A 73 13.90 -26.22 3.46
N PRO A 74 12.70 -26.84 3.55
CA PRO A 74 11.81 -26.65 4.68
C PRO A 74 12.38 -27.30 5.94
N GLN A 75 12.33 -26.59 7.07
CA GLN A 75 12.70 -27.10 8.39
C GLN A 75 11.45 -27.54 9.17
N PRO A 76 11.34 -28.81 9.61
CA PRO A 76 10.20 -29.29 10.38
C PRO A 76 10.35 -28.92 11.85
N HIS A 77 9.50 -28.01 12.35
CA HIS A 77 9.38 -27.72 13.78
C HIS A 77 7.93 -27.98 14.21
N ALA A 78 7.74 -28.99 15.05
CA ALA A 78 6.42 -29.46 15.45
C ALA A 78 5.77 -28.50 16.46
N LEU A 79 4.49 -28.18 16.24
CA LEU A 79 3.64 -27.59 17.26
C LEU A 79 3.16 -28.71 18.20
N THR A 80 3.79 -28.82 19.38
CA THR A 80 3.37 -29.77 20.42
C THR A 80 2.02 -29.34 21.00
N ARG A 81 0.95 -29.99 20.53
CA ARG A 81 -0.42 -29.75 20.96
C ARG A 81 -0.74 -30.55 22.23
N THR A 82 -0.84 -29.86 23.37
CA THR A 82 -1.20 -30.46 24.67
C THR A 82 -2.71 -30.51 24.85
N ASP A 83 -3.38 -31.44 24.17
CA ASP A 83 -4.79 -31.77 24.46
C ASP A 83 -4.84 -32.91 25.47
N ASN A 84 -5.64 -32.74 26.53
CA ASN A 84 -5.70 -33.65 27.67
C ASN A 84 -7.16 -34.03 27.97
N SER A 85 -7.63 -35.21 27.50
CA SER A 85 -8.82 -35.94 28.01
C SER A 85 -9.11 -37.24 27.25
N ALA A 86 -9.57 -38.26 28.01
CA ALA A 86 -10.44 -39.39 27.63
C ALA A 86 -10.05 -40.31 26.44
N GLN A 87 -9.72 -41.57 26.76
CA GLN A 87 -9.67 -42.72 25.85
C GLN A 87 -10.99 -43.52 25.87
N SER A 88 -11.33 -44.23 24.78
CA SER A 88 -12.30 -45.34 24.73
C SER A 88 -12.09 -46.19 23.45
N ALA A 89 -12.01 -47.53 23.59
CA ALA A 89 -11.97 -48.58 22.52
C ALA A 89 -10.77 -48.51 21.51
N GLU A 90 -9.99 -49.56 21.22
CA GLU A 90 -10.31 -50.91 20.66
C GLU A 90 -10.82 -50.84 19.20
N ASP A 91 -10.34 -51.62 18.20
CA ASP A 91 -9.06 -52.33 17.98
C ASP A 91 -8.90 -52.62 16.44
N PRO A 92 -7.83 -53.27 15.90
CA PRO A 92 -7.38 -53.06 14.51
C PRO A 92 -7.55 -54.23 13.49
N GLU A 93 -6.82 -54.12 12.35
CA GLU A 93 -6.45 -55.11 11.31
C GLU A 93 -7.19 -55.08 9.94
N GLY A 94 -6.48 -55.57 8.89
CA GLY A 94 -6.85 -55.55 7.45
C GLY A 94 -7.06 -56.97 6.87
N PRO A 95 -6.64 -57.32 5.61
CA PRO A 95 -5.79 -56.60 4.64
C PRO A 95 -6.32 -56.60 3.17
N THR A 96 -5.44 -56.46 2.18
CA THR A 96 -5.64 -56.39 0.71
C THR A 96 -4.87 -57.54 -0.02
N PRO A 97 -4.67 -57.62 -1.37
CA PRO A 97 -5.34 -57.08 -2.57
C PRO A 97 -5.86 -58.25 -3.49
N PRO A 98 -5.89 -58.23 -4.87
CA PRO A 98 -4.75 -58.07 -5.81
C PRO A 98 -5.02 -57.16 -7.04
N THR A 99 -4.21 -57.26 -8.10
CA THR A 99 -4.08 -56.35 -9.27
C THR A 99 -4.73 -56.83 -10.58
N ASP A 100 -4.82 -55.98 -11.61
CA ASP A 100 -4.07 -56.16 -12.90
C ASP A 100 -4.35 -55.08 -13.97
N THR A 101 -3.55 -55.05 -15.04
CA THR A 101 -3.62 -54.10 -16.19
C THR A 101 -3.09 -54.78 -17.46
N PRO A 102 -3.65 -54.53 -18.67
CA PRO A 102 -2.78 -53.95 -19.72
C PRO A 102 -3.46 -53.09 -20.83
N ALA A 103 -2.80 -51.97 -21.14
CA ALA A 103 -2.42 -51.40 -22.46
C ALA A 103 -3.31 -51.37 -23.74
N ALA A 104 -2.97 -50.38 -24.59
CA ALA A 104 -3.02 -50.31 -26.07
C ALA A 104 -4.16 -49.53 -26.78
N ALA A 105 -3.83 -49.05 -28.00
CA ALA A 105 -4.66 -48.24 -28.92
C ALA A 105 -4.44 -48.72 -30.38
N PRO A 106 -5.24 -48.25 -31.36
CA PRO A 106 -4.66 -47.65 -32.58
C PRO A 106 -5.46 -46.43 -33.12
N ALA A 107 -5.20 -46.00 -34.37
CA ALA A 107 -5.66 -44.73 -34.96
C ALA A 107 -6.10 -44.84 -36.46
N ASP A 108 -6.60 -43.71 -37.00
CA ASP A 108 -6.85 -43.39 -38.43
C ASP A 108 -7.97 -44.20 -39.18
N THR A 109 -8.52 -43.80 -40.35
CA THR A 109 -8.12 -42.76 -41.35
C THR A 109 -9.31 -42.24 -42.22
N THR A 110 -9.30 -40.95 -42.60
CA THR A 110 -9.86 -40.36 -43.89
C THR A 110 -11.38 -40.53 -44.24
N THR A 111 -12.00 -39.90 -45.26
CA THR A 111 -11.58 -39.08 -46.44
C THR A 111 -12.71 -38.11 -46.88
N GLY A 112 -12.40 -37.06 -47.66
CA GLY A 112 -13.37 -36.45 -48.60
C GLY A 112 -13.11 -34.97 -48.95
N SER A 113 -12.99 -34.63 -50.25
CA SER A 113 -12.78 -33.24 -50.74
C SER A 113 -13.13 -33.11 -52.24
N VAL A 114 -13.65 -31.95 -52.68
CA VAL A 114 -13.51 -31.38 -54.05
C VAL A 114 -13.86 -29.88 -54.08
N SER A 115 -13.30 -29.17 -55.07
CA SER A 115 -13.49 -27.74 -55.41
C SER A 115 -14.64 -27.59 -56.49
N SER A 116 -14.96 -26.44 -57.14
CA SER A 116 -14.20 -25.20 -57.40
C SER A 116 -15.03 -23.98 -57.88
N ASP A 117 -14.36 -22.80 -57.85
CA ASP A 117 -14.39 -21.65 -58.79
C ASP A 117 -15.51 -20.57 -58.90
N SER A 118 -15.03 -19.32 -58.73
CA SER A 118 -15.20 -18.12 -59.60
C SER A 118 -16.38 -17.13 -59.49
N ALA A 119 -16.07 -16.01 -58.78
CA ALA A 119 -16.14 -14.60 -59.21
C ALA A 119 -17.47 -13.91 -59.64
N ALA A 120 -17.83 -12.82 -58.91
CA ALA A 120 -18.07 -11.48 -59.50
C ALA A 120 -18.18 -10.32 -58.46
N SER A 121 -17.70 -9.14 -58.87
CA SER A 121 -17.79 -7.77 -58.33
C SER A 121 -18.86 -7.38 -57.27
N ALA A 122 -18.43 -6.69 -56.20
CA ALA A 122 -18.90 -5.34 -55.81
C ALA A 122 -18.05 -4.72 -54.66
N ALA A 123 -17.93 -3.39 -54.62
CA ALA A 123 -17.36 -2.61 -53.51
C ALA A 123 -18.30 -1.43 -53.17
N PRO A 124 -18.19 -0.77 -51.99
CA PRO A 124 -17.28 0.39 -51.92
C PRO A 124 -16.62 0.71 -50.55
N ALA A 125 -15.45 1.35 -50.65
CA ALA A 125 -14.91 2.43 -49.79
C ALA A 125 -14.82 2.25 -48.25
N GLU A 126 -13.62 1.93 -47.77
CA GLU A 126 -13.08 2.47 -46.50
C GLU A 126 -12.24 3.73 -46.77
N SER A 127 -12.31 4.73 -45.89
CA SER A 127 -11.57 6.00 -46.01
C SER A 127 -10.40 6.10 -45.02
N ALA A 128 -9.33 5.34 -45.28
CA ALA A 128 -8.10 5.36 -44.49
C ALA A 128 -7.30 6.67 -44.69
N SER A 129 -7.50 7.66 -43.82
CA SER A 129 -6.73 8.91 -43.81
C SER A 129 -5.30 8.67 -43.28
N SER A 130 -4.34 8.55 -44.18
CA SER A 130 -2.92 8.34 -43.86
C SER A 130 -2.21 9.64 -43.45
N ALA A 131 -2.55 10.14 -42.26
CA ALA A 131 -1.87 11.27 -41.63
C ALA A 131 -0.40 10.93 -41.31
N ARG A 132 0.49 11.16 -42.29
CA ARG A 132 1.92 10.85 -42.23
C ARG A 132 2.58 11.69 -41.14
N ALA A 133 3.05 11.04 -40.07
CA ALA A 133 3.70 11.73 -38.96
C ALA A 133 4.96 12.47 -39.42
N VAL A 134 4.97 13.79 -39.28
CA VAL A 134 6.14 14.63 -39.55
C VAL A 134 7.00 14.67 -38.30
N GLU A 135 8.01 13.81 -38.24
CA GLU A 135 8.97 13.79 -37.13
C GLU A 135 9.93 14.98 -37.25
N ILE A 136 9.63 16.07 -36.53
CA ILE A 136 10.49 17.26 -36.48
C ILE A 136 11.71 16.96 -35.61
N LYS A 137 12.73 16.37 -36.24
CA LYS A 137 14.04 16.10 -35.61
C LYS A 137 14.79 17.42 -35.39
N VAL A 138 14.54 18.07 -34.25
CA VAL A 138 15.31 19.25 -33.81
C VAL A 138 16.71 18.81 -33.42
N GLU A 139 17.69 19.04 -34.29
CA GLU A 139 19.08 18.73 -33.98
C GLU A 139 19.65 19.74 -32.97
N PRO A 140 20.49 19.31 -31.99
CA PRO A 140 21.03 20.21 -30.98
C PRO A 140 21.93 21.29 -31.58
N ILE A 141 21.76 22.54 -31.16
CA ILE A 141 22.62 23.66 -31.57
C ILE A 141 24.07 23.36 -31.16
N PRO A 142 25.03 23.30 -32.12
CA PRO A 142 26.43 23.00 -31.80
C PRO A 142 27.01 23.99 -30.79
N GLY A 143 27.55 23.47 -29.69
CA GLY A 143 28.11 24.25 -28.58
C GLY A 143 27.22 24.35 -27.33
N MET A 144 25.91 24.07 -27.43
CA MET A 144 25.01 24.04 -26.27
C MET A 144 25.00 22.64 -25.62
N ALA A 145 26.08 22.32 -24.91
CA ALA A 145 26.14 21.11 -24.09
C ALA A 145 24.99 21.11 -23.05
N PRO A 146 24.26 19.99 -22.88
CA PRO A 146 23.14 19.94 -21.94
C PRO A 146 23.62 20.21 -20.52
N ALA A 147 22.93 21.10 -19.80
CA ALA A 147 23.31 21.49 -18.45
C ALA A 147 23.37 20.24 -17.54
N LYS A 148 24.57 19.96 -17.00
CA LYS A 148 24.84 18.74 -16.23
C LYS A 148 23.83 18.59 -15.10
N ALA A 149 23.14 17.45 -15.08
CA ALA A 149 22.04 17.19 -14.15
C ALA A 149 22.45 17.43 -12.68
N PRO A 150 21.56 18.01 -11.85
CA PRO A 150 21.86 18.37 -10.47
C PRO A 150 22.22 17.14 -9.64
N VAL A 151 23.34 17.22 -8.93
CA VAL A 151 23.84 16.10 -8.10
C VAL A 151 23.22 16.21 -6.71
N TRP A 152 22.63 15.11 -6.24
CA TRP A 152 22.01 15.02 -4.92
C TRP A 152 22.66 13.92 -4.08
N PRO A 153 22.76 14.08 -2.75
CA PRO A 153 23.24 13.02 -1.87
C PRO A 153 22.30 11.81 -1.95
N LYS A 154 22.88 10.62 -2.00
CA LYS A 154 22.15 9.35 -1.84
C LYS A 154 22.05 9.04 -0.34
N PHE A 155 20.91 8.53 0.09
CA PHE A 155 20.65 8.11 1.47
C PHE A 155 20.22 6.64 1.49
N ILE A 156 20.67 5.89 2.50
CA ILE A 156 20.24 4.51 2.72
C ILE A 156 18.98 4.56 3.59
N GLY A 157 17.82 4.55 2.95
CA GLY A 157 16.54 4.52 3.64
C GLY A 157 16.30 3.19 4.36
N ALA A 158 15.49 3.19 5.42
CA ALA A 158 15.18 1.99 6.20
C ALA A 158 14.65 0.85 5.32
N LYS A 159 13.90 1.17 4.24
CA LYS A 159 13.38 0.18 3.30
C LYS A 159 14.42 -0.70 2.61
N ASN A 160 15.65 -0.19 2.45
CA ASN A 160 16.75 -0.95 1.87
C ASN A 160 17.25 -2.03 2.85
N LEU A 161 17.31 -1.71 4.15
CA LEU A 161 17.76 -2.64 5.21
C LEU A 161 16.69 -3.70 5.50
N PHE A 162 15.42 -3.31 5.61
CA PHE A 162 14.33 -4.26 5.86
C PHE A 162 14.07 -5.19 4.66
N GLY A 163 14.30 -4.72 3.43
CA GLY A 163 14.25 -5.56 2.24
C GLY A 163 15.48 -6.49 2.05
N GLU A 164 16.58 -6.25 2.76
CA GLU A 164 17.73 -7.16 2.80
C GLU A 164 17.40 -8.42 3.63
N ALA A 165 16.75 -8.26 4.78
CA ALA A 165 16.38 -9.36 5.68
C ALA A 165 15.53 -10.44 5.00
N LYS A 166 16.04 -11.69 4.95
CA LYS A 166 15.33 -12.83 4.34
C LYS A 166 14.65 -13.76 5.35
N LYS A 167 15.07 -13.72 6.62
CA LYS A 167 14.51 -14.50 7.74
C LYS A 167 14.02 -13.57 8.86
N PRO A 168 13.02 -14.00 9.66
CA PRO A 168 12.55 -13.22 10.80
C PRO A 168 13.67 -12.96 11.82
N ALA A 169 13.45 -11.97 12.68
CA ALA A 169 14.30 -11.75 13.84
C ALA A 169 13.97 -12.84 14.89
N PRO A 170 14.94 -13.67 15.33
CA PRO A 170 14.71 -14.71 16.34
C PRO A 170 14.56 -14.06 17.71
N MET A 171 13.32 -13.63 17.99
CA MET A 171 12.91 -12.84 19.13
C MET A 171 11.44 -13.16 19.43
N GLU A 172 10.94 -12.73 20.59
CA GLU A 172 9.51 -12.74 20.88
C GLU A 172 8.71 -11.87 19.88
N ALA A 173 7.50 -12.34 19.54
CA ALA A 173 6.60 -11.71 18.57
C ALA A 173 6.13 -10.33 19.05
N ARG A 174 6.57 -9.26 18.37
CA ARG A 174 6.22 -7.88 18.75
C ARG A 174 6.05 -6.98 17.53
N ALA A 175 4.86 -6.39 17.40
CA ALA A 175 4.57 -5.26 16.52
C ALA A 175 5.11 -3.97 17.18
N ILE A 176 6.08 -3.31 16.55
CA ILE A 176 6.85 -2.21 17.16
C ILE A 176 6.67 -0.93 16.34
N GLY A 177 6.22 0.15 16.96
CA GLY A 177 5.90 1.41 16.29
C GLY A 177 4.48 1.43 15.72
N SER A 178 4.23 2.29 14.73
CA SER A 178 2.93 2.39 14.05
C SER A 178 2.95 1.67 12.70
N TYR A 179 1.77 1.37 12.16
CA TYR A 179 1.59 0.59 10.93
C TYR A 179 2.44 1.06 9.72
N SER A 180 2.78 2.35 9.66
CA SER A 180 3.62 2.98 8.61
C SER A 180 4.93 3.62 9.12
N ARG A 181 5.29 3.41 10.39
CA ARG A 181 6.60 3.75 10.97
C ARG A 181 6.92 2.75 12.09
N GLY A 182 7.45 1.58 11.71
CA GLY A 182 7.69 0.50 12.67
C GLY A 182 8.55 -0.64 12.14
N CYS A 183 8.51 -1.76 12.85
CA CYS A 183 9.12 -3.04 12.49
C CYS A 183 8.38 -4.21 13.19
N LEU A 184 8.77 -5.44 12.86
CA LEU A 184 8.19 -6.66 13.43
C LEU A 184 9.31 -7.57 13.95
N ALA A 185 9.29 -7.86 15.25
CA ALA A 185 10.09 -8.91 15.88
C ALA A 185 9.30 -10.22 15.92
N GLY A 186 9.97 -11.37 15.89
CA GLY A 186 9.33 -12.69 16.07
C GLY A 186 8.22 -13.00 15.07
N ALA A 187 8.38 -12.58 13.82
CA ALA A 187 7.38 -12.81 12.78
C ALA A 187 7.23 -14.31 12.46
N VAL A 188 5.98 -14.74 12.29
CA VAL A 188 5.66 -16.09 11.77
C VAL A 188 5.12 -15.96 10.35
N PRO A 189 5.38 -16.93 9.46
CA PRO A 189 4.85 -16.91 8.11
C PRO A 189 3.41 -17.43 8.08
N LEU A 190 2.56 -16.88 7.22
CA LEU A 190 1.41 -17.61 6.71
C LEU A 190 1.95 -18.80 5.88
N PRO A 191 1.45 -20.04 6.08
CA PRO A 191 1.75 -21.13 5.16
C PRO A 191 1.34 -20.77 3.74
N ILE A 192 2.24 -21.01 2.76
CA ILE A 192 2.02 -20.61 1.36
C ILE A 192 0.74 -21.22 0.74
N ASP A 193 0.28 -22.32 1.32
CA ASP A 193 -0.96 -23.03 1.02
C ASP A 193 -1.69 -23.40 2.29
N GLY A 194 -3.03 -23.33 2.25
CA GLY A 194 -3.90 -23.89 3.27
C GLY A 194 -5.22 -24.41 2.69
N PRO A 195 -6.10 -25.01 3.52
CA PRO A 195 -7.36 -25.60 3.06
C PRO A 195 -8.24 -24.59 2.29
N ALA A 196 -8.24 -23.32 2.70
CA ALA A 196 -9.09 -22.28 2.13
C ALA A 196 -8.33 -21.04 1.63
N TRP A 197 -7.00 -21.10 1.47
CA TRP A 197 -6.20 -19.98 0.93
C TRP A 197 -5.00 -20.43 0.12
N GLN A 198 -4.47 -19.48 -0.68
CA GLN A 198 -3.19 -19.55 -1.38
C GLN A 198 -2.50 -18.19 -1.30
N GLU A 199 -1.21 -18.16 -0.99
CA GLU A 199 -0.38 -16.96 -1.03
C GLU A 199 0.01 -16.61 -2.48
N MET A 200 -0.02 -15.32 -2.81
CA MET A 200 0.33 -14.74 -4.12
C MET A 200 1.67 -14.00 -4.06
N ARG A 201 2.36 -13.88 -5.21
CA ARG A 201 3.61 -13.13 -5.36
C ARG A 201 4.72 -13.57 -4.38
N LEU A 202 4.87 -14.89 -4.18
CA LEU A 202 5.83 -15.54 -3.27
C LEU A 202 7.27 -15.00 -3.41
N SER A 203 7.67 -14.58 -4.62
CA SER A 203 8.97 -13.96 -4.93
C SER A 203 9.29 -12.73 -4.06
N ARG A 204 8.27 -12.05 -3.52
CA ARG A 204 8.40 -10.87 -2.67
C ARG A 204 8.87 -11.18 -1.25
N ASN A 205 8.67 -12.42 -0.76
CA ASN A 205 8.89 -12.82 0.64
C ASN A 205 8.14 -11.92 1.64
N ARG A 206 6.80 -11.80 1.47
CA ARG A 206 5.94 -10.83 2.20
C ARG A 206 4.81 -11.46 3.02
N ASN A 207 4.85 -12.75 3.28
CA ASN A 207 3.85 -13.52 4.02
C ASN A 207 4.06 -13.54 5.55
N TRP A 208 4.92 -12.68 6.08
CA TRP A 208 5.27 -12.69 7.50
C TRP A 208 4.35 -11.77 8.28
N GLY A 209 3.94 -12.18 9.48
CA GLY A 209 3.02 -11.39 10.30
C GLY A 209 3.20 -11.62 11.79
N HIS A 210 2.49 -10.83 12.59
CA HIS A 210 2.29 -11.13 13.99
C HIS A 210 1.40 -12.38 14.12
N PRO A 211 1.64 -13.32 15.05
CA PRO A 211 0.89 -14.58 15.13
C PRO A 211 -0.64 -14.41 15.16
N GLN A 212 -1.14 -13.36 15.81
CA GLN A 212 -2.58 -13.05 15.83
C GLN A 212 -3.15 -12.66 14.45
N LEU A 213 -2.36 -11.99 13.59
CA LEU A 213 -2.80 -11.70 12.23
C LEU A 213 -2.83 -12.97 11.39
N ILE A 214 -1.79 -13.80 11.47
CA ILE A 214 -1.70 -15.04 10.70
C ILE A 214 -2.87 -15.97 11.08
N SER A 215 -3.08 -16.22 12.37
CA SER A 215 -4.23 -16.99 12.87
C SER A 215 -5.58 -16.41 12.42
N LEU A 216 -5.73 -15.08 12.40
CA LEU A 216 -6.95 -14.45 11.87
C LEU A 216 -7.12 -14.65 10.36
N VAL A 217 -6.06 -14.57 9.56
CA VAL A 217 -6.13 -14.80 8.10
C VAL A 217 -6.51 -16.26 7.79
N GLU A 218 -5.93 -17.22 8.51
CA GLU A 218 -6.28 -18.65 8.39
C GLU A 218 -7.75 -18.91 8.80
N LYS A 219 -8.20 -18.32 9.91
CA LYS A 219 -9.60 -18.39 10.35
C LYS A 219 -10.53 -17.74 9.33
N PHE A 220 -10.21 -16.54 8.87
CA PHE A 220 -11.01 -15.80 7.89
C PHE A 220 -11.15 -16.56 6.59
N ALA A 221 -10.08 -17.21 6.10
CA ALA A 221 -10.15 -18.05 4.92
C ALA A 221 -11.15 -19.21 5.08
N ASN A 222 -11.09 -19.91 6.22
CA ASN A 222 -12.02 -21.00 6.54
C ASN A 222 -13.46 -20.50 6.66
N ASP A 223 -13.69 -19.39 7.36
CA ASP A 223 -15.03 -18.85 7.62
C ASP A 223 -15.66 -18.31 6.33
N ALA A 224 -14.91 -17.58 5.49
CA ALA A 224 -15.38 -17.09 4.20
C ALA A 224 -15.80 -18.23 3.26
N GLN A 225 -15.09 -19.36 3.33
CA GLN A 225 -15.43 -20.56 2.54
C GLN A 225 -16.65 -21.29 3.08
N LYS A 226 -16.73 -21.52 4.39
CA LYS A 226 -17.79 -22.33 5.02
C LYS A 226 -19.10 -21.58 5.24
N LEU A 227 -19.04 -20.27 5.47
CA LEU A 227 -20.20 -19.44 5.87
C LEU A 227 -20.70 -18.52 4.75
N ASP A 228 -19.80 -18.01 3.89
CA ASP A 228 -20.13 -16.98 2.90
C ASP A 228 -20.04 -17.47 1.43
N GLY A 229 -19.69 -18.75 1.21
CA GLY A 229 -19.63 -19.37 -0.11
C GLY A 229 -18.55 -18.81 -1.04
N TRP A 230 -17.48 -18.24 -0.46
CA TRP A 230 -16.29 -17.78 -1.17
C TRP A 230 -15.32 -18.96 -1.42
N PRO A 231 -14.76 -19.19 -2.62
CA PRO A 231 -13.99 -20.42 -2.86
C PRO A 231 -12.71 -20.52 -2.03
N GLY A 232 -12.11 -19.39 -1.65
CA GLY A 232 -10.93 -19.30 -0.80
C GLY A 232 -10.20 -17.97 -1.03
N LEU A 233 -9.28 -17.60 -0.14
CA LEU A 233 -8.53 -16.34 -0.23
C LEU A 233 -7.31 -16.49 -1.14
N LEU A 234 -7.13 -15.53 -2.05
CA LEU A 234 -5.82 -15.22 -2.60
C LEU A 234 -5.22 -14.10 -1.73
N VAL A 235 -4.17 -14.41 -0.98
CA VAL A 235 -3.55 -13.50 -0.01
C VAL A 235 -2.36 -12.80 -0.65
N GLY A 236 -2.30 -11.48 -0.54
CA GLY A 236 -1.21 -10.64 -1.05
C GLY A 236 -0.14 -10.35 0.00
N ASP A 237 0.35 -9.12 0.03
CA ASP A 237 1.40 -8.71 0.97
C ASP A 237 0.86 -8.64 2.41
N ILE A 238 1.62 -9.18 3.38
CA ILE A 238 1.37 -9.13 4.83
C ILE A 238 2.44 -8.26 5.50
N ALA A 239 3.68 -8.74 5.56
CA ALA A 239 4.88 -7.96 5.92
C ALA A 239 6.16 -8.68 5.47
N GLN A 240 7.27 -7.95 5.35
CA GLN A 240 8.61 -8.53 5.19
C GLN A 240 9.00 -9.31 6.47
N PRO A 241 10.00 -10.21 6.46
CA PRO A 241 10.32 -11.08 7.61
C PRO A 241 10.60 -10.34 8.92
N ARG A 242 11.07 -9.09 8.86
CA ARG A 242 11.33 -8.21 10.01
C ARG A 242 10.43 -6.97 10.02
N GLY A 243 9.36 -7.01 9.23
CA GLY A 243 8.48 -5.87 8.98
C GLY A 243 9.21 -4.73 8.29
N GLY A 244 9.00 -3.52 8.80
CA GLY A 244 9.62 -2.29 8.33
C GLY A 244 9.16 -1.83 6.95
N PRO A 245 9.60 -0.64 6.51
CA PRO A 245 9.22 -0.08 5.22
C PRO A 245 9.58 -1.01 4.05
N MET A 246 8.66 -1.18 3.10
CA MET A 246 8.88 -2.03 1.93
C MET A 246 9.64 -1.29 0.82
N ILE A 247 10.44 -2.02 0.01
CA ILE A 247 11.14 -1.45 -1.16
C ILE A 247 10.13 -0.85 -2.16
N THR A 248 8.99 -1.52 -2.34
CA THR A 248 7.90 -1.25 -3.29
C THR A 248 6.55 -1.58 -2.65
N GLY A 249 5.45 -1.02 -3.16
CA GLY A 249 4.10 -1.25 -2.63
C GLY A 249 3.70 -0.22 -1.57
N HIS A 250 2.92 -0.66 -0.58
CA HIS A 250 2.23 0.20 0.38
C HIS A 250 3.17 0.90 1.36
N ALA A 251 2.71 1.99 1.95
CA ALA A 251 3.42 2.70 3.02
C ALA A 251 3.27 2.03 4.39
N SER A 252 2.30 1.12 4.56
CA SER A 252 2.02 0.35 5.78
C SER A 252 2.71 -1.02 5.77
N HIS A 253 2.12 -2.07 6.37
CA HIS A 253 2.69 -3.43 6.44
C HIS A 253 4.02 -3.53 7.21
N GLN A 254 4.34 -2.52 8.04
CA GLN A 254 5.63 -2.46 8.71
C GLN A 254 5.68 -3.25 10.03
N ILE A 255 4.53 -3.58 10.62
CA ILE A 255 4.45 -4.16 11.97
C ILE A 255 3.70 -5.50 12.05
N GLY A 256 3.41 -6.14 10.91
CA GLY A 256 2.76 -7.46 10.87
C GLY A 256 1.30 -7.49 11.31
N LEU A 257 0.59 -6.36 11.24
CA LEU A 257 -0.83 -6.20 11.60
C LEU A 257 -1.71 -5.78 10.40
N ASP A 258 -1.18 -5.90 9.19
CA ASP A 258 -1.81 -5.55 7.91
C ASP A 258 -1.73 -6.74 6.93
N ALA A 259 -2.79 -7.01 6.15
CA ALA A 259 -2.79 -8.02 5.10
C ALA A 259 -3.66 -7.62 3.90
N ASP A 260 -3.13 -7.75 2.68
CA ASP A 260 -3.90 -7.60 1.44
C ASP A 260 -4.68 -8.88 1.13
N ILE A 261 -5.99 -8.77 0.88
CA ILE A 261 -6.85 -9.88 0.46
C ILE A 261 -7.47 -9.54 -0.89
N TRP A 262 -7.24 -10.38 -1.89
CA TRP A 262 -7.73 -10.13 -3.25
C TRP A 262 -9.25 -10.32 -3.35
N LEU A 263 -9.90 -9.50 -4.17
CA LEU A 263 -11.32 -9.61 -4.54
C LEU A 263 -11.53 -10.52 -5.77
N THR A 264 -10.44 -11.10 -6.27
CA THR A 264 -10.41 -12.20 -7.24
C THR A 264 -10.67 -13.52 -6.51
N PRO A 265 -11.70 -14.31 -6.89
CA PRO A 265 -11.95 -15.60 -6.26
C PRO A 265 -10.81 -16.59 -6.48
N MET A 266 -10.39 -17.31 -5.43
CA MET A 266 -9.40 -18.39 -5.56
C MET A 266 -9.94 -19.49 -6.51
N PRO A 267 -9.12 -19.99 -7.46
CA PRO A 267 -9.52 -21.09 -8.34
C PRO A 267 -9.59 -22.43 -7.59
N LYS A 268 -10.26 -23.43 -8.20
CA LYS A 268 -10.42 -24.76 -7.59
C LYS A 268 -9.10 -25.54 -7.47
N ASN A 269 -8.15 -25.33 -8.39
CA ASN A 269 -6.83 -25.93 -8.36
C ASN A 269 -5.86 -25.13 -7.49
N ARG A 270 -4.79 -25.80 -7.05
CA ARG A 270 -3.59 -25.10 -6.58
C ARG A 270 -2.94 -24.40 -7.76
N LEU A 271 -2.58 -23.14 -7.56
CA LEU A 271 -1.77 -22.35 -8.46
C LEU A 271 -0.30 -22.75 -8.26
N SER A 272 0.40 -23.02 -9.36
CA SER A 272 1.85 -23.17 -9.35
C SER A 272 2.55 -21.89 -8.91
N ARG A 273 3.83 -22.00 -8.54
CA ARG A 273 4.66 -20.83 -8.19
C ARG A 273 4.67 -19.78 -9.30
N LYS A 274 4.68 -20.18 -10.58
CA LYS A 274 4.66 -19.26 -11.72
C LYS A 274 3.34 -18.50 -11.80
N GLU A 275 2.20 -19.18 -11.69
CA GLU A 275 0.88 -18.53 -11.73
C GLU A 275 0.69 -17.55 -10.57
N ARG A 276 1.22 -17.84 -9.38
CA ARG A 276 1.18 -16.89 -8.25
C ARG A 276 1.94 -15.60 -8.52
N GLU A 277 2.95 -15.62 -9.38
CA GLU A 277 3.67 -14.42 -9.84
C GLU A 277 2.94 -13.70 -11.00
N THR A 278 2.30 -14.44 -11.92
CA THR A 278 1.80 -13.88 -13.21
C THR A 278 0.28 -13.81 -13.37
N LEU A 279 -0.51 -14.36 -12.44
CA LEU A 279 -1.97 -14.22 -12.46
C LEU A 279 -2.34 -12.79 -12.07
N GLU A 280 -3.07 -12.09 -12.93
CA GLU A 280 -3.46 -10.70 -12.70
C GLU A 280 -4.74 -10.59 -11.87
N ALA A 281 -4.76 -9.64 -10.94
CA ALA A 281 -5.89 -9.43 -10.04
C ALA A 281 -7.04 -8.74 -10.79
N THR A 282 -8.25 -9.29 -10.68
CA THR A 282 -9.45 -8.72 -11.31
C THR A 282 -9.78 -7.36 -10.69
N SER A 283 -9.75 -6.30 -11.48
CA SER A 283 -10.31 -5.00 -11.08
C SER A 283 -11.81 -5.11 -10.86
N MET A 284 -12.31 -4.56 -9.76
CA MET A 284 -13.74 -4.48 -9.46
C MET A 284 -14.42 -3.24 -10.06
N LEU A 285 -13.70 -2.39 -10.79
CA LEU A 285 -14.24 -1.12 -11.33
C LEU A 285 -14.80 -1.25 -12.74
N ASP A 286 -15.75 -0.39 -13.07
CA ASP A 286 -16.23 -0.21 -14.43
C ASP A 286 -15.26 0.65 -15.28
N SER A 287 -15.60 0.86 -16.55
CA SER A 287 -14.81 1.67 -17.48
C SER A 287 -14.75 3.16 -17.14
N THR A 288 -15.52 3.63 -16.15
CA THR A 288 -15.45 5.02 -15.64
C THR A 288 -14.46 5.17 -14.48
N SER A 289 -14.05 4.06 -13.85
CA SER A 289 -13.36 4.01 -12.55
C SER A 289 -14.12 4.61 -11.37
N LEU A 290 -15.37 5.06 -11.54
CA LEU A 290 -16.18 5.73 -10.51
C LEU A 290 -17.30 4.84 -9.92
N ALA A 291 -17.63 3.74 -10.59
CA ALA A 291 -18.48 2.69 -10.06
C ALA A 291 -17.75 1.33 -10.08
N VAL A 292 -18.39 0.32 -9.49
CA VAL A 292 -17.96 -1.08 -9.62
C VAL A 292 -18.59 -1.71 -10.87
N ASP A 293 -17.89 -2.62 -11.55
CA ASP A 293 -18.49 -3.44 -12.59
C ASP A 293 -19.35 -4.55 -11.95
N PRO A 294 -20.69 -4.53 -12.13
CA PRO A 294 -21.58 -5.51 -11.52
C PRO A 294 -21.38 -6.94 -12.05
N LYS A 295 -20.62 -7.15 -13.13
CA LYS A 295 -20.26 -8.49 -13.63
C LYS A 295 -19.25 -9.21 -12.74
N VAL A 296 -18.42 -8.46 -12.01
CA VAL A 296 -17.32 -9.01 -11.19
C VAL A 296 -17.49 -8.67 -9.71
N PHE A 297 -18.02 -7.50 -9.36
CA PHE A 297 -18.33 -7.13 -7.98
C PHE A 297 -19.76 -7.55 -7.62
N THR A 298 -19.88 -8.68 -6.93
CA THR A 298 -21.16 -9.33 -6.61
C THR A 298 -21.44 -9.34 -5.11
N ALA A 299 -22.60 -9.87 -4.71
CA ALA A 299 -22.93 -10.14 -3.31
C ALA A 299 -21.85 -10.98 -2.58
N LYS A 300 -21.06 -11.80 -3.30
CA LYS A 300 -19.94 -12.56 -2.71
C LYS A 300 -18.81 -11.66 -2.21
N GLN A 301 -18.43 -10.63 -2.95
CA GLN A 301 -17.43 -9.65 -2.50
C GLN A 301 -17.97 -8.78 -1.35
N VAL A 302 -19.27 -8.47 -1.35
CA VAL A 302 -19.93 -7.79 -0.21
C VAL A 302 -19.85 -8.66 1.05
N ALA A 303 -20.20 -9.94 0.96
CA ALA A 303 -20.15 -10.89 2.06
C ALA A 303 -18.71 -11.09 2.58
N LEU A 304 -17.73 -11.23 1.68
CA LEU A 304 -16.30 -11.37 2.02
C LEU A 304 -15.77 -10.17 2.85
N ILE A 305 -16.05 -8.95 2.40
CA ILE A 305 -15.61 -7.73 3.11
C ILE A 305 -16.37 -7.57 4.43
N LYS A 306 -17.67 -7.91 4.46
CA LYS A 306 -18.48 -7.91 5.69
C LYS A 306 -17.98 -8.94 6.71
N ARG A 307 -17.58 -10.14 6.27
CA ARG A 307 -16.96 -11.17 7.11
C ARG A 307 -15.67 -10.66 7.74
N ALA A 308 -14.76 -10.10 6.93
CA ALA A 308 -13.53 -9.48 7.45
C ALA A 308 -13.84 -8.36 8.46
N ALA A 309 -14.84 -7.53 8.19
CA ALA A 309 -15.25 -6.45 9.10
C ALA A 309 -15.88 -6.97 10.42
N SER A 310 -16.46 -8.18 10.44
CA SER A 310 -17.13 -8.73 11.62
C SER A 310 -16.17 -9.05 12.79
N TYR A 311 -14.90 -9.33 12.51
CA TYR A 311 -13.93 -9.74 13.53
C TYR A 311 -13.58 -8.62 14.52
N PRO A 312 -13.62 -8.84 15.86
CA PRO A 312 -13.31 -7.82 16.85
C PRO A 312 -11.85 -7.34 16.80
N GLU A 313 -10.93 -8.15 16.26
CA GLU A 313 -9.52 -7.83 16.03
C GLU A 313 -9.34 -6.78 14.93
N VAL A 314 -10.18 -6.81 13.88
CA VAL A 314 -10.09 -5.90 12.73
C VAL A 314 -10.49 -4.48 13.15
N GLU A 315 -9.56 -3.54 12.98
CA GLU A 315 -9.74 -2.11 13.22
C GLU A 315 -10.27 -1.40 11.97
N ARG A 316 -9.69 -1.72 10.80
CA ARG A 316 -9.99 -1.07 9.52
C ARG A 316 -9.89 -2.03 8.34
N ILE A 317 -10.66 -1.74 7.30
CA ILE A 317 -10.50 -2.30 5.96
C ILE A 317 -10.43 -1.15 4.96
N PHE A 318 -9.41 -1.07 4.11
CA PHE A 318 -9.32 -0.03 3.07
C PHE A 318 -9.70 -0.60 1.70
N VAL A 319 -10.55 0.15 0.97
CA VAL A 319 -11.10 -0.19 -0.35
C VAL A 319 -11.18 1.05 -1.25
N HIS A 320 -11.26 0.86 -2.57
CA HIS A 320 -11.53 1.97 -3.49
C HIS A 320 -12.84 2.71 -3.15
N PRO A 321 -12.97 4.05 -3.34
CA PRO A 321 -14.20 4.78 -2.99
C PRO A 321 -15.45 4.25 -3.71
N ALA A 322 -15.30 3.77 -4.96
CA ALA A 322 -16.38 3.12 -5.69
C ALA A 322 -16.87 1.82 -5.01
N ILE A 323 -15.95 1.00 -4.49
CA ILE A 323 -16.28 -0.20 -3.71
C ILE A 323 -16.97 0.19 -2.40
N LYS A 324 -16.46 1.22 -1.70
CA LYS A 324 -17.13 1.75 -0.50
C LYS A 324 -18.58 2.16 -0.81
N LYS A 325 -18.82 2.90 -1.91
CA LYS A 325 -20.18 3.33 -2.31
C LYS A 325 -21.06 2.15 -2.73
N ALA A 326 -20.49 1.09 -3.33
CA ALA A 326 -21.22 -0.15 -3.63
C ALA A 326 -21.62 -0.92 -2.36
N LEU A 327 -20.70 -1.08 -1.40
CA LEU A 327 -20.97 -1.71 -0.10
C LEU A 327 -22.07 -0.96 0.67
N CYS A 328 -22.04 0.37 0.67
CA CYS A 328 -23.08 1.23 1.24
C CYS A 328 -24.47 1.00 0.62
N LYS A 329 -24.56 0.73 -0.69
CA LYS A 329 -25.83 0.41 -1.36
C LYS A 329 -26.32 -1.02 -1.05
N ALA A 330 -25.41 -1.94 -0.71
CA ALA A 330 -25.69 -3.36 -0.52
C ALA A 330 -25.93 -3.78 0.94
N ALA A 331 -25.71 -2.90 1.91
CA ALA A 331 -25.76 -3.24 3.35
C ALA A 331 -27.18 -3.37 3.94
N GLY A 332 -28.19 -2.80 3.29
CA GLY A 332 -29.60 -2.91 3.68
C GLY A 332 -29.92 -2.09 4.94
N THR A 333 -29.89 -2.75 6.11
CA THR A 333 -30.11 -2.13 7.43
C THR A 333 -28.97 -2.41 8.42
N ASP A 334 -28.14 -3.42 8.17
CA ASP A 334 -26.96 -3.69 9.00
C ASP A 334 -25.76 -2.91 8.44
N HIS A 335 -25.55 -1.72 8.99
CA HIS A 335 -24.48 -0.81 8.59
C HIS A 335 -23.30 -0.79 9.57
N ALA A 336 -23.38 -1.46 10.74
CA ALA A 336 -22.39 -1.30 11.81
C ALA A 336 -20.95 -1.71 11.38
N TRP A 337 -20.83 -2.74 10.54
CA TRP A 337 -19.57 -3.19 9.98
C TRP A 337 -18.93 -2.19 8.99
N LEU A 338 -19.73 -1.32 8.35
CA LEU A 338 -19.24 -0.34 7.38
C LEU A 338 -18.35 0.74 8.02
N GLY A 339 -18.51 1.03 9.32
CA GLY A 339 -17.65 2.01 10.02
C GLY A 339 -16.17 1.62 10.07
N LYS A 340 -15.85 0.32 9.94
CA LYS A 340 -14.47 -0.16 9.74
C LYS A 340 -13.98 -0.02 8.30
N VAL A 341 -14.89 0.00 7.32
CA VAL A 341 -14.55 0.07 5.90
C VAL A 341 -14.30 1.51 5.48
N ARG A 342 -13.07 1.83 5.09
CA ARG A 342 -12.58 3.17 4.81
C ARG A 342 -12.24 3.31 3.31
N PRO A 343 -12.72 4.36 2.62
CA PRO A 343 -12.29 4.64 1.25
C PRO A 343 -10.80 5.06 1.21
N TRP A 344 -10.05 4.59 0.21
CA TRP A 344 -8.66 4.97 -0.05
C TRP A 344 -8.29 4.83 -1.54
N TYR A 345 -7.22 5.49 -1.98
CA TYR A 345 -6.68 5.33 -3.34
C TYR A 345 -6.20 3.89 -3.60
N GLY A 346 -6.26 3.41 -4.85
CA GLY A 346 -5.94 2.01 -5.16
C GLY A 346 -7.02 1.06 -4.64
N HIS A 347 -6.64 -0.11 -4.11
CA HIS A 347 -7.55 -1.05 -3.44
C HIS A 347 -8.82 -1.40 -4.25
N TYR A 348 -8.65 -1.57 -5.57
CA TYR A 348 -9.74 -1.89 -6.50
C TYR A 348 -9.77 -3.34 -6.98
N TYR A 349 -8.68 -4.09 -6.80
CA TYR A 349 -8.62 -5.54 -7.04
C TYR A 349 -8.41 -6.34 -5.74
N HIS A 350 -8.15 -5.66 -4.63
CA HIS A 350 -7.93 -6.19 -3.29
C HIS A 350 -8.49 -5.22 -2.25
N PHE A 351 -8.66 -5.70 -1.02
CA PHE A 351 -8.83 -4.84 0.15
C PHE A 351 -7.66 -5.04 1.11
N HIS A 352 -7.24 -3.95 1.77
CA HIS A 352 -6.26 -4.00 2.84
C HIS A 352 -7.01 -4.23 4.15
N MET A 353 -6.75 -5.33 4.85
CA MET A 353 -7.26 -5.59 6.20
C MET A 353 -6.22 -5.16 7.25
N ARG A 354 -6.65 -4.44 8.29
CA ARG A 354 -5.82 -4.02 9.44
C ARG A 354 -6.43 -4.51 10.75
N ILE A 355 -5.63 -5.22 11.55
CA ILE A 355 -5.98 -5.54 12.95
C ILE A 355 -5.41 -4.49 13.91
N LYS A 356 -6.03 -4.40 15.09
CA LYS A 356 -5.57 -3.56 16.20
C LYS A 356 -4.18 -3.99 16.69
N CYS A 357 -3.49 -3.09 17.40
CA CYS A 357 -2.37 -3.46 18.26
C CYS A 357 -2.77 -4.59 19.24
N PRO A 358 -1.92 -5.62 19.45
CA PRO A 358 -2.16 -6.67 20.44
C PRO A 358 -2.37 -6.10 21.85
N ALA A 359 -3.26 -6.72 22.63
CA ALA A 359 -3.53 -6.32 24.01
C ALA A 359 -2.25 -6.37 24.86
N GLY A 360 -2.01 -5.34 25.67
CA GLY A 360 -0.80 -5.20 26.50
C GLY A 360 0.48 -4.81 25.75
N MET A 361 0.50 -4.78 24.42
CA MET A 361 1.71 -4.50 23.64
C MET A 361 2.02 -2.99 23.56
N THR A 362 2.59 -2.44 24.62
CA THR A 362 2.93 -1.01 24.78
C THR A 362 3.87 -0.45 23.72
N VAL A 363 4.65 -1.30 23.04
CA VAL A 363 5.52 -0.92 21.92
C VAL A 363 4.78 -0.73 20.59
N CYS A 364 3.52 -1.16 20.50
CA CYS A 364 2.67 -0.96 19.33
C CYS A 364 1.90 0.36 19.47
N SER A 365 1.98 1.21 18.44
CA SER A 365 1.31 2.51 18.40
C SER A 365 0.01 2.41 17.57
N PRO A 366 -1.17 2.42 18.22
CA PRO A 366 -2.45 2.32 17.53
C PRO A 366 -2.76 3.62 16.76
N GLN A 367 -3.73 3.54 15.86
CA GLN A 367 -4.36 4.73 15.29
C GLN A 367 -5.50 5.21 16.21
N PRO A 368 -5.96 6.47 16.09
CA PRO A 368 -7.26 6.86 16.63
C PRO A 368 -8.33 5.90 16.07
N PRO A 369 -9.32 5.44 16.84
CA PRO A 369 -10.33 4.50 16.35
C PRO A 369 -11.19 5.12 15.24
N PRO A 370 -11.85 4.31 14.39
CA PRO A 370 -12.93 4.81 13.53
C PRO A 370 -14.05 5.45 14.37
N THR A 371 -14.74 6.44 13.82
CA THR A 371 -15.78 7.22 14.53
C THR A 371 -17.08 6.44 14.80
N GLY A 372 -17.24 5.24 14.26
CA GLY A 372 -18.47 4.44 14.32
C GLY A 372 -19.51 4.81 13.25
N ASP A 373 -19.39 5.98 12.63
CA ASP A 373 -20.18 6.40 11.45
C ASP A 373 -19.95 5.45 10.26
N ASP A 374 -20.99 5.18 9.48
CA ASP A 374 -20.91 4.24 8.36
C ASP A 374 -20.11 4.76 7.15
N GLY A 375 -19.82 6.06 7.09
CA GLY A 375 -19.06 6.71 6.01
C GLY A 375 -19.78 6.79 4.65
N CYS A 376 -21.08 6.47 4.59
CA CYS A 376 -21.82 6.31 3.33
C CYS A 376 -22.43 7.59 2.75
N GLY A 377 -22.54 8.63 3.57
CA GLY A 377 -22.89 9.99 3.17
C GLY A 377 -21.69 10.77 2.60
N LYS A 378 -21.49 11.99 3.11
CA LYS A 378 -20.53 12.97 2.58
C LYS A 378 -19.08 12.46 2.46
N GLU A 379 -18.66 11.50 3.28
CA GLU A 379 -17.27 11.03 3.29
C GLU A 379 -16.89 10.28 2.01
N VAL A 380 -17.64 9.22 1.65
CA VAL A 380 -17.38 8.46 0.42
C VAL A 380 -17.55 9.31 -0.83
N ASP A 381 -18.46 10.29 -0.83
CA ASP A 381 -18.65 11.21 -1.96
C ASP A 381 -17.48 12.18 -2.12
N ALA A 382 -16.94 12.71 -1.00
CA ALA A 382 -15.72 13.51 -0.99
C ALA A 382 -14.46 12.70 -1.37
N TRP A 383 -14.48 11.37 -1.21
CA TRP A 383 -13.43 10.47 -1.69
C TRP A 383 -13.60 10.10 -3.17
N LEU A 384 -14.83 9.89 -3.65
CA LEU A 384 -15.12 9.70 -5.08
C LEU A 384 -14.66 10.91 -5.89
N ALA A 385 -14.92 12.13 -5.40
CA ALA A 385 -14.44 13.37 -6.02
C ALA A 385 -12.92 13.44 -6.22
N LYS A 386 -12.12 12.77 -5.36
CA LYS A 386 -10.65 12.71 -5.46
C LYS A 386 -10.13 11.68 -6.46
N VAL A 387 -10.97 10.75 -6.90
CA VAL A 387 -10.60 9.69 -7.88
C VAL A 387 -11.24 9.89 -9.25
N ILE A 388 -11.94 11.02 -9.48
CA ILE A 388 -12.39 11.43 -10.81
C ILE A 388 -11.16 11.62 -11.71
N PRO A 389 -11.04 10.88 -12.83
CA PRO A 389 -9.95 11.10 -13.79
C PRO A 389 -10.00 12.53 -14.31
N ALA A 390 -8.89 13.25 -14.22
CA ALA A 390 -8.80 14.63 -14.70
C ALA A 390 -9.04 14.66 -16.22
N LYS A 391 -10.19 15.19 -16.66
CA LYS A 391 -10.57 15.29 -18.08
C LYS A 391 -9.71 16.26 -18.90
N THR A 392 -8.75 16.92 -18.27
CA THR A 392 -7.76 17.77 -18.93
C THR A 392 -6.71 16.91 -19.63
N THR A 393 -6.52 17.13 -20.93
CA THR A 393 -5.21 16.90 -21.56
C THR A 393 -4.12 17.53 -20.68
N PRO A 394 -2.94 16.89 -20.50
CA PRO A 394 -1.86 17.49 -19.75
C PRO A 394 -1.49 18.84 -20.37
N ALA A 395 -1.76 19.93 -19.65
CA ALA A 395 -1.29 21.25 -20.04
C ALA A 395 0.24 21.16 -20.22
N PRO A 396 0.82 21.66 -21.33
CA PRO A 396 2.25 21.53 -21.59
C PRO A 396 3.05 21.98 -20.36
N ILE A 397 3.78 21.04 -19.75
CA ILE A 397 4.42 21.27 -18.45
C ILE A 397 5.31 22.51 -18.59
N PRO A 398 5.04 23.61 -17.85
CA PRO A 398 5.83 24.82 -17.99
C PRO A 398 7.30 24.50 -17.74
N GLN A 399 8.17 24.84 -18.70
CA GLN A 399 9.60 24.60 -18.58
C GLN A 399 10.08 25.15 -17.23
N PRO A 400 10.69 24.32 -16.36
CA PRO A 400 10.75 24.60 -14.93
C PRO A 400 11.57 25.86 -14.63
N SER A 401 10.86 26.97 -14.43
CA SER A 401 11.38 28.31 -14.23
C SER A 401 11.88 28.54 -12.79
N GLY A 402 12.75 27.66 -12.32
CA GLY A 402 13.33 27.71 -10.98
C GLY A 402 14.50 26.74 -10.80
N PRO A 403 15.25 26.87 -9.69
CA PRO A 403 16.32 25.93 -9.38
C PRO A 403 15.77 24.52 -9.16
N PRO A 404 16.51 23.45 -9.51
CA PRO A 404 16.02 22.09 -9.39
C PRO A 404 15.57 21.75 -7.97
N LYS A 405 14.32 21.32 -7.82
CA LYS A 405 13.74 20.94 -6.53
C LYS A 405 14.45 19.70 -5.98
N ALA A 406 14.88 19.77 -4.72
CA ALA A 406 15.48 18.63 -4.04
C ALA A 406 14.52 17.43 -3.99
N PRO A 407 15.01 16.18 -4.15
CA PRO A 407 14.18 15.01 -3.99
C PRO A 407 13.64 14.91 -2.56
N ARG A 408 12.41 14.37 -2.39
CA ARG A 408 11.91 13.98 -1.06
C ARG A 408 12.86 12.91 -0.49
N PRO A 409 13.39 13.05 0.73
CA PRO A 409 14.24 12.02 1.32
C PRO A 409 13.44 10.74 1.60
N PRO A 410 14.09 9.56 1.62
CA PRO A 410 13.48 8.35 2.12
C PRO A 410 13.28 8.42 3.64
N LEU A 411 12.39 7.57 4.17
CA LEU A 411 12.27 7.34 5.61
C LEU A 411 13.56 6.67 6.13
N MET A 412 14.26 7.32 7.05
CA MET A 412 15.54 6.85 7.59
C MET A 412 15.34 5.85 8.75
N LEU A 413 16.35 5.04 9.07
CA LEU A 413 16.26 4.12 10.22
C LEU A 413 16.22 4.89 11.55
N ALA A 414 16.80 6.08 11.61
CA ALA A 414 16.69 7.01 12.73
C ALA A 414 15.30 7.68 12.89
N GLU A 415 14.35 7.41 11.99
CA GLU A 415 12.96 7.90 12.06
C GLU A 415 11.95 6.79 12.43
N LEU A 416 12.46 5.60 12.77
CA LEU A 416 11.72 4.44 13.30
C LEU A 416 12.03 4.28 14.82
N PRO A 417 11.24 3.47 15.55
CA PRO A 417 11.57 3.10 16.94
C PRO A 417 12.98 2.52 17.08
N LYS A 418 13.66 2.80 18.19
CA LYS A 418 15.08 2.42 18.40
C LYS A 418 15.26 0.90 18.38
N GLU A 419 14.26 0.17 18.87
CA GLU A 419 14.15 -1.28 18.91
C GLU A 419 14.27 -1.89 17.50
N CYS A 420 13.87 -1.16 16.45
CA CYS A 420 13.98 -1.62 15.08
C CYS A 420 15.42 -1.78 14.58
N GLN A 421 16.39 -1.13 15.23
CA GLN A 421 17.82 -1.37 15.00
C GLN A 421 18.24 -2.74 15.58
N ALA A 422 17.75 -3.09 16.77
CA ALA A 422 17.98 -4.41 17.37
C ALA A 422 17.27 -5.53 16.58
N VAL A 423 16.06 -5.28 16.07
CA VAL A 423 15.35 -6.23 15.18
C VAL A 423 16.14 -6.51 13.89
N LEU A 424 16.73 -5.49 13.26
CA LEU A 424 17.61 -5.67 12.10
C LEU A 424 18.91 -6.44 12.46
N ALA A 425 19.49 -6.17 13.62
CA ALA A 425 20.73 -6.80 14.09
C ALA A 425 20.56 -8.20 14.72
N ALA A 426 19.33 -8.71 14.89
CA ALA A 426 19.07 -9.96 15.60
C ALA A 426 19.44 -11.23 14.79
N GLY A 427 19.96 -12.24 15.49
CA GLY A 427 20.22 -13.58 14.95
C GLY A 427 21.45 -13.69 14.04
N PRO A 428 21.69 -14.87 13.44
CA PRO A 428 22.82 -15.09 12.53
C PRO A 428 22.68 -14.32 11.21
N ASP A 429 21.45 -14.14 10.73
CA ASP A 429 21.12 -13.33 9.53
C ASP A 429 20.99 -11.83 9.85
N ALA A 430 21.93 -11.28 10.62
CA ALA A 430 21.92 -9.87 11.03
C ALA A 430 22.18 -8.92 9.84
N VAL A 431 21.27 -7.97 9.61
CA VAL A 431 21.45 -6.92 8.59
C VAL A 431 22.45 -5.89 9.08
N LYS A 432 23.48 -5.61 8.27
CA LYS A 432 24.50 -4.62 8.60
C LYS A 432 23.92 -3.21 8.48
N ILE A 433 23.89 -2.46 9.57
CA ILE A 433 23.38 -1.08 9.60
C ILE A 433 24.56 -0.12 9.34
N PRO A 434 24.64 0.55 8.18
CA PRO A 434 25.68 1.54 7.90
C PRO A 434 25.36 2.88 8.59
N PRO A 435 26.36 3.68 9.00
CA PRO A 435 26.14 4.97 9.67
C PRO A 435 25.24 5.95 8.88
N GLU A 436 25.28 5.88 7.54
CA GLU A 436 24.47 6.69 6.63
C GLU A 436 22.95 6.42 6.77
N ALA A 437 22.55 5.23 7.21
CA ALA A 437 21.15 4.90 7.48
C ALA A 437 20.65 5.48 8.82
N LEU A 438 21.57 5.82 9.72
CA LEU A 438 21.31 6.42 11.04
C LEU A 438 21.32 7.96 11.00
N MET A 439 21.43 8.58 9.82
CA MET A 439 21.31 10.03 9.69
C MET A 439 19.92 10.51 10.10
N THR A 440 19.87 11.43 11.06
CA THR A 440 18.63 12.10 11.51
C THR A 440 18.01 12.95 10.40
N THR A 441 16.70 13.21 10.49
CA THR A 441 15.98 14.13 9.60
C THR A 441 16.65 15.51 9.48
N ALA A 442 17.30 15.99 10.55
CA ALA A 442 18.04 17.25 10.56
C ALA A 442 19.34 17.17 9.73
N GLN A 443 20.12 16.09 9.87
CA GLN A 443 21.32 15.86 9.05
C GLN A 443 20.97 15.67 7.57
N VAL A 444 19.91 14.91 7.26
CA VAL A 444 19.39 14.72 5.90
C VAL A 444 18.93 16.04 5.28
N LYS A 445 18.13 16.84 5.99
CA LYS A 445 17.74 18.19 5.55
C LYS A 445 18.95 19.11 5.32
N LYS A 446 19.94 19.10 6.21
CA LYS A 446 21.19 19.88 6.07
C LYS A 446 22.01 19.45 4.84
N ALA A 447 22.09 18.14 4.57
CA ALA A 447 22.77 17.62 3.38
C ALA A 447 22.05 18.00 2.07
N LEU A 448 20.73 17.88 2.02
CA LEU A 448 19.92 18.32 0.88
C LEU A 448 20.01 19.85 0.66
N ALA A 449 19.96 20.65 1.71
CA ALA A 449 20.12 22.11 1.61
C ALA A 449 21.51 22.51 1.10
N LYS A 450 22.58 21.86 1.58
CA LYS A 450 23.94 22.08 1.05
C LYS A 450 24.04 21.72 -0.44
N ALA A 451 23.46 20.59 -0.85
CA ALA A 451 23.43 20.18 -2.25
C ALA A 451 22.62 21.15 -3.13
N ALA A 452 21.47 21.64 -2.65
CA ALA A 452 20.67 22.64 -3.35
C ALA A 452 21.45 23.95 -3.57
N ALA A 453 22.19 24.42 -2.55
CA ALA A 453 23.05 25.60 -2.67
C ALA A 453 24.19 25.40 -3.69
N VAL A 454 24.83 24.22 -3.72
CA VAL A 454 25.86 23.88 -4.72
C VAL A 454 25.27 23.81 -6.14
N ASN A 455 24.14 23.13 -6.33
CA ASN A 455 23.46 23.04 -7.63
C ASN A 455 23.02 24.44 -8.13
N LEU A 456 22.55 25.32 -7.24
CA LEU A 456 22.24 26.72 -7.57
C LEU A 456 23.48 27.53 -7.96
N ALA A 457 24.60 27.35 -7.25
CA ALA A 457 25.86 28.02 -7.57
C ALA A 457 26.40 27.58 -8.95
N LEU A 458 26.37 26.27 -9.24
CA LEU A 458 26.76 25.72 -10.54
C LEU A 458 25.87 26.24 -11.69
N ALA A 459 24.56 26.33 -11.49
CA ALA A 459 23.62 26.89 -12.47
C ALA A 459 23.85 28.40 -12.73
N LYS A 460 24.21 29.17 -11.70
CA LYS A 460 24.62 30.58 -11.86
C LYS A 460 25.96 30.72 -12.60
N ALA A 461 26.91 29.81 -12.37
CA ALA A 461 28.20 29.82 -13.05
C ALA A 461 28.09 29.46 -14.54
N SER A 462 27.23 28.51 -14.91
CA SER A 462 27.03 28.12 -16.31
C SER A 462 26.33 29.22 -17.12
N THR A 463 25.32 29.88 -16.56
CA THR A 463 24.64 31.01 -17.22
C THR A 463 25.56 32.24 -17.36
N ALA A 464 26.38 32.54 -16.35
CA ALA A 464 27.39 33.61 -16.44
C ALA A 464 28.47 33.33 -17.49
N THR A 465 28.86 32.07 -17.68
CA THR A 465 29.81 31.66 -18.74
C THR A 465 29.18 31.78 -20.13
N ALA A 466 27.93 31.32 -20.29
CA ALA A 466 27.20 31.45 -21.55
C ALA A 466 27.01 32.91 -21.97
N ALA A 467 26.65 33.80 -21.04
CA ALA A 467 26.50 35.24 -21.29
C ALA A 467 27.81 35.94 -21.74
N LYS A 468 28.98 35.42 -21.33
CA LYS A 468 30.28 35.93 -21.80
C LYS A 468 30.68 35.40 -23.18
N GLY A 469 30.14 34.27 -23.62
CA GLY A 469 30.50 33.63 -24.90
C GLY A 469 29.85 34.26 -26.14
N THR A 470 28.68 34.89 -26.01
CA THR A 470 27.83 35.25 -27.16
C THR A 470 27.83 36.74 -27.54
N GLY A 471 28.43 37.63 -26.75
CA GLY A 471 28.32 39.08 -26.96
C GLY A 471 29.31 39.71 -27.95
N ALA A 472 30.59 39.29 -27.95
CA ALA A 472 31.68 40.11 -28.53
C ALA A 472 32.51 39.44 -29.64
N GLN A 473 32.57 38.11 -29.70
CA GLN A 473 33.58 37.41 -30.52
C GLN A 473 33.06 36.91 -31.87
N LEU A 474 31.78 36.52 -31.96
CA LEU A 474 31.13 36.13 -33.23
C LEU A 474 30.96 37.32 -34.20
N ALA A 475 30.85 38.55 -33.68
CA ALA A 475 30.69 39.76 -34.49
C ALA A 475 32.00 40.25 -35.16
N ARG A 476 33.11 39.50 -35.04
CA ARG A 476 34.44 39.88 -35.58
C ARG A 476 35.08 38.83 -36.49
N SER A 477 34.44 37.71 -36.77
CA SER A 477 34.92 36.70 -37.73
C SER A 477 34.63 37.16 -39.17
N PRO A 478 35.65 37.40 -40.04
CA PRO A 478 35.41 37.90 -41.40
C PRO A 478 34.72 36.91 -42.36
N ALA A 479 34.60 35.64 -41.97
CA ALA A 479 34.23 34.52 -42.85
C ALA A 479 32.70 34.33 -43.08
N LEU A 480 31.84 35.25 -42.63
CA LEU A 480 30.37 35.10 -42.68
C LEU A 480 29.63 36.25 -43.37
N ARG A 481 30.04 36.56 -44.61
CA ARG A 481 29.25 37.20 -45.69
C ARG A 481 29.94 36.93 -47.03
N PRO A 482 29.25 36.78 -48.18
CA PRO A 482 27.80 36.76 -48.40
C PRO A 482 27.28 35.57 -49.25
N HIS A 483 26.27 34.84 -48.78
CA HIS A 483 25.39 34.02 -49.63
C HIS A 483 23.93 34.28 -49.30
N LEU A 484 23.43 35.42 -49.76
CA LEU A 484 22.01 35.82 -49.69
C LEU A 484 21.56 36.34 -51.07
N HIS A 485 21.36 35.41 -52.00
CA HIS A 485 20.66 35.73 -53.25
C HIS A 485 19.15 35.75 -52.98
N LYS A 486 18.53 36.91 -53.18
CA LYS A 486 17.08 37.01 -53.33
C LYS A 486 16.71 36.50 -54.73
N SER A 487 16.05 35.35 -54.80
CA SER A 487 15.24 35.00 -55.97
C SER A 487 13.85 35.63 -55.79
N ALA A 488 13.49 36.55 -56.68
CA ALA A 488 12.14 37.10 -56.77
C ALA A 488 11.52 36.61 -58.09
N THR A 489 10.47 35.80 -57.99
CA THR A 489 9.67 35.34 -59.12
C THR A 489 8.35 36.08 -59.14
N ALA A 490 8.02 36.70 -60.28
CA ALA A 490 6.73 37.29 -60.55
C ALA A 490 6.18 36.70 -61.84
N ASP A 491 5.04 36.04 -61.74
CA ASP A 491 4.24 35.55 -62.86
C ASP A 491 3.28 36.66 -63.36
N PRO A 492 2.74 36.55 -64.59
CA PRO A 492 3.45 36.14 -65.80
C PRO A 492 3.03 37.04 -66.99
N LYS A 493 3.26 36.58 -68.22
CA LYS A 493 2.32 36.79 -69.32
C LYS A 493 2.20 35.54 -70.18
#